data_AF-A0A7L0K795-F1
#
_entry.id   AF-A0A7L0K795-F1
#
_cell.length_a   1.000
_cell.length_b   1.000
_cell.length_c   1.000
_cell.angle_alpha   90.00
_cell.angle_beta   90.00
_cell.angle_gamma   90.00
#
_symmetry.space_group_name_H-M   'P 1'
#
loop_
_entity.id
_entity.type
_entity.pdbx_description
1 polymer ?
#
loop_
_entity_poly.entity_id
_entity_poly.type
_entity_poly.pdbx_seq_one_letter_code
_entity_poly.pdbx_strand_id
1 'polypeptide(L)'
;QVQKMLRERLCHHYATGKLFGIEHQYRHLLELLKRTTVHGESNSALIIGPRGSGKTALLNHVLKDLMEIKQVRENLLEVHLNGNCQFFMKNHFLSGLLQTNDKVALKEITRQLHLENVVGDKVFGSFAENLAFLLEALRKGDRTSSCPVLFILDEFDLFVHHKNQTLLYNLFDISQSAQTPVTVIGLTCRQDILELLEKRVKSRFSHRQIYLMNSFDFKQYIRIFKEQLSLPAGFPDEPFAQKWNNNVQHLSVDKTVQDILQNLFHHSKDLRSLHLLLMLAVSNITVHHPLITASDLHEASKQYRMDSKANIVHGLSVLEICLVIAMKHLNDVYEGEPFNFQMVYNEFQKFIQRKAHCMYNFEKPVVMKAFEHLLQLELVKPIERPSVRTQREYLLMKLLLDNNQIMDALQVYPNCPTDVKQWATSSLSWL
;
A
#
# COMPACT_ATOMS: atom_id res chain seq x y z
N GLN A 1 15.11 13.51 20.36
CA GLN A 1 15.87 13.57 19.08
C GLN A 1 15.91 12.20 18.38
N VAL A 2 16.29 11.14 19.08
CA VAL A 2 16.27 9.74 18.59
C VAL A 2 14.95 9.37 17.90
N GLN A 3 13.82 9.57 18.57
CA GLN A 3 12.50 9.27 18.00
C GLN A 3 12.21 10.06 16.72
N LYS A 4 12.60 11.34 16.66
CA LYS A 4 12.40 12.16 15.46
C LYS A 4 13.19 11.57 14.28
N MET A 5 14.46 11.23 14.51
CA MET A 5 15.33 10.66 13.49
C MET A 5 14.84 9.27 13.03
N LEU A 6 14.44 8.40 13.96
CA LEU A 6 13.91 7.08 13.63
C LEU A 6 12.55 7.17 12.92
N ARG A 7 11.65 8.08 13.35
CA ARG A 7 10.38 8.32 12.66
C ARG A 7 10.60 8.89 11.27
N GLU A 8 11.55 9.81 11.09
CA GLU A 8 11.91 10.31 9.77
C GLU A 8 12.42 9.18 8.87
N ARG A 9 13.29 8.30 9.38
CA ARG A 9 13.80 7.15 8.62
C ARG A 9 12.74 6.10 8.28
N LEU A 10 11.86 5.78 9.23
CA LEU A 10 10.86 4.71 9.09
C LEU A 10 9.61 5.17 8.32
N CYS A 11 9.16 6.40 8.53
CA CYS A 11 7.93 6.94 7.94
C CYS A 11 8.18 7.71 6.63
N HIS A 12 9.25 8.52 6.57
CA HIS A 12 9.59 9.22 5.35
C HIS A 12 10.49 8.31 4.51
N HIS A 13 9.98 7.89 3.35
CA HIS A 13 10.69 7.08 2.35
C HIS A 13 11.84 7.86 1.66
N TYR A 14 12.33 8.93 2.31
CA TYR A 14 13.36 9.81 1.79
C TYR A 14 14.71 9.07 1.79
N ALA A 15 15.14 8.69 0.59
CA ALA A 15 16.50 8.72 -0.04
C ALA A 15 17.79 8.64 0.81
N THR A 16 17.72 8.33 2.10
CA THR A 16 18.80 8.42 3.08
C THR A 16 19.10 7.08 3.75
N GLY A 17 18.25 6.07 3.53
CA GLY A 17 18.54 4.69 3.88
C GLY A 17 19.42 4.02 2.82
N LYS A 18 20.33 3.16 3.26
CA LYS A 18 21.08 2.28 2.34
C LYS A 18 20.11 1.40 1.56
N LEU A 19 20.39 1.25 0.26
CA LEU A 19 19.67 0.28 -0.57
C LEU A 19 20.21 -1.12 -0.25
N PHE A 20 19.35 -1.99 0.26
CA PHE A 20 19.73 -3.36 0.56
C PHE A 20 19.47 -4.24 -0.66
N GLY A 21 20.46 -5.03 -1.08
CA GLY A 21 20.30 -6.10 -2.09
C GLY A 21 19.91 -5.65 -3.51
N ILE A 22 19.90 -4.34 -3.78
CA ILE A 22 19.49 -3.73 -5.05
C ILE A 22 20.69 -3.08 -5.77
N GLU A 23 21.92 -3.40 -5.37
CA GLU A 23 23.14 -2.74 -5.89
C GLU A 23 23.29 -2.90 -7.40
N HIS A 24 22.98 -4.07 -7.96
CA HIS A 24 23.08 -4.32 -9.40
C HIS A 24 22.07 -3.47 -10.18
N GLN A 25 20.81 -3.46 -9.75
CA GLN A 25 19.76 -2.68 -10.39
C GLN A 25 20.00 -1.17 -10.23
N TYR A 26 20.55 -0.75 -9.10
CA TYR A 26 21.00 0.61 -8.87
C TYR A 26 22.08 1.01 -9.89
N ARG A 27 23.13 0.20 -10.06
CA ARG A 27 24.19 0.48 -11.04
C ARG A 27 23.65 0.56 -12.46
N HIS A 28 22.77 -0.36 -12.85
CA HIS A 28 22.16 -0.38 -14.17
C HIS A 28 21.27 0.86 -14.42
N LEU A 29 20.46 1.26 -13.43
CA LEU A 29 19.62 2.46 -13.53
C LEU A 29 20.44 3.75 -13.55
N LEU A 30 21.48 3.83 -12.72
CA LEU A 30 22.42 4.95 -12.69
C LEU A 30 23.15 5.10 -14.02
N GLU A 31 23.62 4.00 -14.61
CA GLU A 31 24.29 4.03 -15.91
C GLU A 31 23.35 4.49 -17.02
N LEU A 32 22.11 4.00 -17.05
CA LEU A 32 21.10 4.43 -18.04
C LEU A 32 20.86 5.94 -17.95
N LEU A 33 20.64 6.46 -16.75
CA LEU A 33 20.38 7.89 -16.55
C LEU A 33 21.63 8.76 -16.80
N LYS A 34 22.84 8.27 -16.50
CA LYS A 34 24.09 8.95 -16.88
C LYS A 34 24.23 9.07 -18.39
N ARG A 35 23.91 8.02 -19.15
CA ARG A 35 23.96 8.07 -20.62
C ARG A 35 22.99 9.10 -21.19
N THR A 36 21.80 9.22 -20.62
CA THR A 36 20.83 10.23 -21.05
C THR A 36 21.30 11.64 -20.74
N THR A 37 21.78 11.88 -19.51
CA THR A 37 22.15 13.22 -19.05
C THR A 37 23.45 13.72 -19.68
N VAL A 38 24.43 12.84 -19.90
CA VAL A 38 25.76 13.21 -20.41
C VAL A 38 25.87 13.06 -21.93
N HIS A 39 25.32 11.98 -22.50
CA HIS A 39 25.44 11.68 -23.94
C HIS A 39 24.20 12.12 -24.75
N GLY A 40 23.14 12.57 -24.08
CA GLY A 40 21.89 12.97 -24.74
C GLY A 40 21.14 11.78 -25.37
N GLU A 41 21.34 10.57 -24.86
CA GLU A 41 20.64 9.38 -25.32
C GLU A 41 19.21 9.30 -24.77
N SER A 42 18.23 9.11 -25.66
CA SER A 42 16.85 8.86 -25.25
C SER A 42 16.65 7.38 -24.92
N ASN A 43 16.04 7.10 -23.76
CA ASN A 43 15.91 5.74 -23.24
C ASN A 43 14.52 5.52 -22.61
N SER A 44 14.04 4.29 -22.64
CA SER A 44 12.83 3.89 -21.90
C SER A 44 13.12 2.67 -21.03
N ALA A 45 12.67 2.65 -19.78
CA ALA A 45 12.86 1.51 -18.89
C ALA A 45 11.65 1.29 -18.00
N LEU A 46 11.39 0.04 -17.65
CA LEU A 46 10.34 -0.33 -16.69
C LEU A 46 10.97 -0.98 -15.46
N ILE A 47 10.66 -0.46 -14.29
CA ILE A 47 11.03 -1.03 -12.99
C ILE A 47 9.83 -1.83 -12.46
N ILE A 48 9.99 -3.14 -12.40
CA ILE A 48 8.91 -4.09 -12.11
C ILE A 48 9.23 -4.80 -10.80
N GLY A 49 8.31 -4.78 -9.85
CA GLY A 49 8.48 -5.50 -8.59
C GLY A 49 7.29 -5.36 -7.65
N PRO A 50 7.13 -6.22 -6.64
CA PRO A 50 6.00 -6.15 -5.73
C PRO A 50 5.90 -4.79 -5.01
N ARG A 51 4.70 -4.46 -4.51
CA ARG A 51 4.54 -3.27 -3.66
C ARG A 51 5.42 -3.44 -2.41
N GLY A 52 6.11 -2.36 -2.01
CA GLY A 52 7.05 -2.40 -0.88
C GLY A 52 8.48 -2.85 -1.21
N SER A 53 8.82 -3.20 -2.47
CA SER A 53 10.19 -3.59 -2.86
C SER A 53 11.19 -2.44 -2.98
N GLY A 54 10.77 -1.20 -2.75
CA GLY A 54 11.66 -0.04 -2.80
C GLY A 54 11.90 0.55 -4.19
N LYS A 55 11.03 0.31 -5.17
CA LYS A 55 11.12 0.89 -6.54
C LYS A 55 11.35 2.41 -6.55
N THR A 56 10.50 3.15 -5.84
CA THR A 56 10.60 4.61 -5.71
C THR A 56 11.85 5.03 -4.93
N ALA A 57 12.24 4.26 -3.90
CA ALA A 57 13.43 4.54 -3.12
C ALA A 57 14.72 4.36 -3.96
N LEU A 58 14.76 3.34 -4.82
CA LEU A 58 15.84 3.13 -5.78
C LEU A 58 15.99 4.34 -6.71
N LEU A 59 14.89 4.76 -7.33
CA LEU A 59 14.89 5.88 -8.25
C LEU A 59 15.34 7.17 -7.56
N ASN A 60 14.77 7.49 -6.39
CA ASN A 60 15.13 8.69 -5.64
C ASN A 60 16.61 8.71 -5.21
N HIS A 61 17.19 7.54 -4.88
CA HIS A 61 18.60 7.45 -4.55
C HIS A 61 19.48 7.71 -5.77
N VAL A 62 19.15 7.09 -6.91
CA VAL A 62 19.85 7.34 -8.18
C VAL A 62 19.76 8.81 -8.60
N LEU A 63 18.57 9.42 -8.48
CA LEU A 63 18.37 10.84 -8.80
C LEU A 63 19.20 11.75 -7.88
N LYS A 64 19.25 11.45 -6.59
CA LYS A 64 20.06 12.20 -5.64
C LYS A 64 21.54 12.17 -6.04
N ASP A 65 22.08 11.01 -6.35
CA ASP A 65 23.49 10.86 -6.76
C ASP A 65 23.78 11.52 -8.11
N LEU A 66 22.78 11.58 -9.01
CA LEU A 66 22.88 12.32 -10.26
C LEU A 66 22.86 13.83 -10.05
N MET A 67 22.04 14.34 -9.12
CA MET A 67 21.97 15.77 -8.78
C MET A 67 23.25 16.29 -8.12
N GLU A 68 24.10 15.42 -7.57
CA GLU A 68 25.44 15.81 -7.08
C GLU A 68 26.36 16.26 -8.23
N ILE A 69 26.09 15.82 -9.47
CA ILE A 69 26.82 16.22 -10.66
C ILE A 69 26.32 17.60 -11.12
N LYS A 70 27.16 18.64 -11.01
CA LYS A 70 26.81 20.05 -11.33
C LYS A 70 26.19 20.23 -12.72
N GLN A 71 26.73 19.56 -13.74
CA GLN A 71 26.22 19.61 -15.11
C GLN A 71 24.80 19.05 -15.26
N VAL A 72 24.40 18.11 -14.40
CA VAL A 72 23.08 17.49 -14.43
C VAL A 72 22.08 18.34 -13.66
N ARG A 73 22.48 18.92 -12.53
CA ARG A 73 21.62 19.75 -11.68
C ARG A 73 21.02 20.96 -12.41
N GLU A 74 21.76 21.55 -13.34
CA GLU A 74 21.32 22.74 -14.07
C GLU A 74 20.56 22.40 -15.36
N ASN A 75 20.72 21.18 -15.88
CA ASN A 75 20.21 20.79 -17.20
C ASN A 75 19.11 19.72 -17.16
N LEU A 76 18.94 18.96 -16.08
CA LEU A 76 17.91 17.92 -16.02
C LEU A 76 16.57 18.49 -15.55
N LEU A 77 15.53 18.30 -16.37
CA LEU A 77 14.15 18.57 -15.98
C LEU A 77 13.46 17.25 -15.63
N GLU A 78 12.96 17.17 -14.41
CA GLU A 78 12.22 16.00 -13.94
C GLU A 78 10.72 16.25 -14.03
N VAL A 79 10.01 15.29 -14.62
CA VAL A 79 8.55 15.28 -14.73
C VAL A 79 8.02 14.02 -14.05
N HIS A 80 7.39 14.19 -12.89
CA HIS A 80 6.81 13.12 -12.09
C HIS A 80 5.31 13.03 -12.36
N LEU A 81 4.88 11.95 -12.99
CA LEU A 81 3.49 11.63 -13.28
C LEU A 81 3.10 10.42 -12.43
N ASN A 82 2.05 10.56 -11.62
CA ASN A 82 1.66 9.49 -10.68
C ASN A 82 0.23 9.03 -10.95
N GLY A 83 0.05 7.72 -11.11
CA GLY A 83 -1.25 7.07 -11.27
C GLY A 83 -2.06 7.03 -9.97
N ASN A 84 -1.45 6.75 -8.80
CA ASN A 84 -2.05 6.94 -7.48
C ASN A 84 -1.19 7.84 -6.60
N CYS A 85 -1.79 8.91 -6.11
CA CYS A 85 -1.13 9.89 -5.26
C CYS A 85 -0.57 9.27 -3.96
N GLN A 86 0.77 9.25 -3.83
CA GLN A 86 1.41 9.35 -2.53
C GLN A 86 2.72 10.14 -2.63
N PHE A 87 2.63 11.41 -3.02
CA PHE A 87 3.73 12.37 -2.80
C PHE A 87 3.39 13.31 -1.65
N PHE A 88 4.20 13.19 -0.60
CA PHE A 88 4.33 14.16 0.47
C PHE A 88 5.44 15.14 0.10
N MET A 89 5.10 16.33 -0.40
CA MET A 89 5.88 17.52 -0.08
C MET A 89 5.01 18.79 -0.12
N LYS A 90 5.11 19.53 0.99
CA LYS A 90 4.75 20.93 1.25
C LYS A 90 3.65 21.53 0.34
N ASN A 91 2.47 21.70 0.95
CA ASN A 91 1.37 22.59 0.53
C ASN A 91 0.50 22.13 -0.65
N HIS A 92 -0.06 20.92 -0.59
CA HIS A 92 -1.48 20.65 -0.87
C HIS A 92 -1.72 19.13 -0.79
N PHE A 93 -2.39 18.68 0.26
CA PHE A 93 -2.95 17.34 0.29
C PHE A 93 -4.18 17.31 -0.62
N LEU A 94 -4.01 16.85 -1.85
CA LEU A 94 -5.12 16.40 -2.69
C LEU A 94 -4.93 14.91 -2.93
N SER A 95 -5.51 14.12 -2.03
CA SER A 95 -5.72 12.69 -2.22
C SER A 95 -6.79 12.52 -3.30
N GLY A 96 -6.35 12.14 -4.49
CA GLY A 96 -7.19 11.78 -5.63
C GLY A 96 -6.29 11.30 -6.76
N LEU A 97 -6.71 10.29 -7.53
CA LEU A 97 -6.04 9.82 -8.75
C LEU A 97 -5.78 11.03 -9.66
N LEU A 98 -4.57 11.59 -9.66
CA LEU A 98 -4.31 12.92 -10.26
C LEU A 98 -4.51 12.89 -11.77
N GLN A 99 -4.23 11.77 -12.43
CA GLN A 99 -4.17 11.67 -13.88
C GLN A 99 -5.04 10.53 -14.40
N THR A 100 -6.34 10.62 -14.18
CA THR A 100 -7.31 9.67 -14.76
C THR A 100 -7.43 9.76 -16.29
N ASN A 101 -6.84 10.79 -16.91
CA ASN A 101 -6.97 11.07 -18.33
C ASN A 101 -5.68 11.71 -18.88
N ASP A 102 -5.32 11.35 -20.12
CA ASP A 102 -4.14 11.84 -20.83
C ASP A 102 -4.11 13.37 -20.92
N LYS A 103 -5.27 14.04 -20.99
CA LYS A 103 -5.35 15.51 -20.99
C LYS A 103 -4.88 16.14 -19.68
N VAL A 104 -5.16 15.51 -18.55
CA VAL A 104 -4.72 16.01 -17.23
C VAL A 104 -3.23 15.75 -17.05
N ALA A 105 -2.74 14.59 -17.49
CA ALA A 105 -1.32 14.30 -17.53
C ALA A 105 -0.56 15.35 -18.36
N LEU A 106 -1.08 15.73 -19.53
CA LEU A 106 -0.46 16.74 -20.38
C LEU A 106 -0.38 18.12 -19.72
N LYS A 107 -1.46 18.57 -19.07
CA LYS A 107 -1.44 19.83 -18.30
C LYS A 107 -0.41 19.78 -17.18
N GLU A 108 -0.29 18.65 -16.50
CA GLU A 108 0.70 18.46 -15.44
C GLU A 108 2.13 18.45 -15.97
N ILE A 109 2.37 17.86 -17.15
CA ILE A 109 3.66 17.97 -17.86
C ILE A 109 3.97 19.44 -18.14
N THR A 110 3.02 20.20 -18.70
CA THR A 110 3.22 21.64 -18.98
C THR A 110 3.52 22.44 -17.71
N ARG A 111 2.83 22.14 -16.60
CA ARG A 111 3.04 22.78 -15.31
C ARG A 111 4.43 22.49 -14.75
N GLN A 112 4.86 21.23 -14.74
CA GLN A 112 6.17 20.83 -14.20
C GLN A 112 7.34 21.31 -15.05
N LEU A 113 7.13 21.47 -16.36
CA LEU A 113 8.13 22.07 -17.26
C LEU A 113 8.14 23.61 -17.21
N HIS A 114 7.28 24.25 -16.41
CA HIS A 114 7.14 25.70 -16.30
C HIS A 114 6.82 26.41 -17.65
N LEU A 115 6.11 25.71 -18.54
CA LEU A 115 5.75 26.20 -19.89
C LEU A 115 4.31 26.75 -19.97
N GLU A 116 3.65 26.97 -18.83
CA GLU A 116 2.25 27.45 -18.77
C GLU A 116 2.07 28.78 -19.52
N ASN A 117 3.03 29.69 -19.39
CA ASN A 117 3.01 31.01 -20.04
C ASN A 117 3.15 30.94 -21.56
N VAL A 118 3.69 29.84 -22.10
CA VAL A 118 3.92 29.65 -23.54
C VAL A 118 2.72 28.98 -24.22
N VAL A 119 1.92 28.24 -23.44
CA VAL A 119 0.82 27.40 -23.91
C VAL A 119 -0.55 28.07 -23.76
N GLY A 120 -0.71 29.02 -22.84
CA GLY A 120 -2.01 29.61 -22.45
C GLY A 120 -2.91 30.09 -23.61
N ASP A 121 -2.33 30.64 -24.68
CA ASP A 121 -3.07 31.21 -25.82
C ASP A 121 -3.15 30.28 -27.05
N LYS A 122 -2.49 29.11 -27.02
CA LYS A 122 -2.39 28.22 -28.19
C LYS A 122 -3.31 27.01 -28.07
N VAL A 123 -4.20 26.85 -29.06
CA VAL A 123 -5.03 25.64 -29.22
C VAL A 123 -4.31 24.65 -30.11
N PHE A 124 -3.93 23.49 -29.56
CA PHE A 124 -3.30 22.41 -30.32
C PHE A 124 -4.36 21.45 -30.88
N GLY A 125 -4.18 21.00 -32.13
CA GLY A 125 -5.11 20.10 -32.80
C GLY A 125 -5.00 18.66 -32.29
N SER A 126 -3.78 18.21 -31.99
CA SER A 126 -3.51 16.86 -31.49
C SER A 126 -2.66 16.84 -30.21
N PHE A 127 -2.74 15.72 -29.48
CA PHE A 127 -1.89 15.48 -28.31
C PHE A 127 -0.40 15.48 -28.66
N ALA A 128 -0.05 14.87 -29.81
CA ALA A 128 1.31 14.77 -30.30
C ALA A 128 1.91 16.16 -30.60
N GLU A 129 1.14 17.04 -31.25
CA GLU A 129 1.56 18.43 -31.52
C GLU A 129 1.84 19.21 -30.25
N ASN A 130 0.97 19.09 -29.23
CA ASN A 130 1.18 19.80 -27.96
C ASN A 130 2.46 19.28 -27.27
N LEU A 131 2.64 17.96 -27.20
CA LEU A 131 3.84 17.40 -26.59
C LEU A 131 5.12 17.73 -27.37
N ALA A 132 5.08 17.68 -28.69
CA ALA A 132 6.19 18.09 -29.55
C ALA A 132 6.53 19.57 -29.35
N PHE A 133 5.53 20.45 -29.29
CA PHE A 133 5.70 21.88 -29.04
C PHE A 133 6.35 22.14 -27.67
N LEU A 134 5.90 21.45 -26.62
CA LEU A 134 6.49 21.55 -25.28
C LEU A 134 7.97 21.18 -25.29
N LEU A 135 8.35 20.10 -26.00
CA LEU A 135 9.74 19.66 -26.07
C LEU A 135 10.59 20.53 -27.00
N GLU A 136 10.00 21.08 -28.06
CA GLU A 136 10.67 22.05 -28.95
C GLU A 136 10.99 23.35 -28.20
N ALA A 137 10.10 23.81 -27.31
CA ALA A 137 10.37 24.95 -26.44
C ALA A 137 11.57 24.72 -25.50
N LEU A 138 11.92 23.46 -25.20
CA LEU A 138 13.07 23.07 -24.38
C LEU A 138 14.36 22.87 -25.20
N ARG A 139 14.27 22.93 -26.53
CA ARG A 139 15.40 22.73 -27.43
C ARG A 139 16.18 24.04 -27.64
N LYS A 140 17.37 24.14 -27.05
CA LYS A 140 18.32 25.22 -27.33
C LYS A 140 19.26 24.84 -28.47
N GLY A 141 18.76 24.83 -29.71
CA GLY A 141 19.56 24.71 -30.94
C GLY A 141 20.26 23.35 -31.16
N ASP A 142 21.28 23.05 -30.38
CA ASP A 142 22.14 21.85 -30.49
C ASP A 142 21.71 20.68 -29.59
N ARG A 143 22.05 19.46 -30.01
CA ARG A 143 21.71 18.21 -29.31
C ARG A 143 22.43 18.06 -27.97
N THR A 144 23.60 18.69 -27.83
CA THR A 144 24.45 18.67 -26.62
C THR A 144 24.13 19.81 -25.64
N SER A 145 23.41 20.85 -26.09
CA SER A 145 22.93 21.98 -25.27
C SER A 145 21.43 21.91 -24.96
N SER A 146 20.75 20.88 -25.46
CA SER A 146 19.34 20.63 -25.20
C SER A 146 19.14 20.07 -23.79
N CYS A 147 18.07 20.52 -23.14
CA CYS A 147 17.72 20.18 -21.78
C CYS A 147 17.16 18.74 -21.72
N PRO A 148 17.85 17.74 -21.14
CA PRO A 148 17.29 16.40 -20.97
C PRO A 148 16.05 16.41 -20.08
N VAL A 149 15.01 15.72 -20.53
CA VAL A 149 13.74 15.57 -19.79
C VAL A 149 13.61 14.13 -19.32
N LEU A 150 13.40 13.95 -18.02
CA LEU A 150 13.13 12.66 -17.40
C LEU A 150 11.67 12.56 -16.98
N PHE A 151 10.91 11.70 -17.66
CA PHE A 151 9.56 11.33 -17.29
C PHE A 151 9.57 10.12 -16.36
N ILE A 152 8.97 10.27 -15.18
CA ILE A 152 8.78 9.20 -14.20
C ILE A 152 7.28 8.93 -14.12
N LEU A 153 6.87 7.73 -14.53
CA LEU A 153 5.49 7.27 -14.52
C LEU A 153 5.32 6.29 -13.35
N ASP A 154 4.86 6.76 -12.19
CA ASP A 154 4.54 5.89 -11.06
C ASP A 154 3.14 5.26 -11.23
N GLU A 155 3.01 4.00 -10.83
CA GLU A 155 1.88 3.14 -11.16
C GLU A 155 1.54 3.10 -12.66
N PHE A 156 2.55 2.75 -13.44
CA PHE A 156 2.50 2.66 -14.89
C PHE A 156 1.29 1.84 -15.41
N ASP A 157 0.84 0.82 -14.68
CA ASP A 157 -0.33 0.00 -15.01
C ASP A 157 -1.63 0.80 -15.18
N LEU A 158 -1.81 1.90 -14.45
CA LEU A 158 -2.99 2.76 -14.61
C LEU A 158 -2.98 3.50 -15.95
N PHE A 159 -1.81 3.96 -16.40
CA PHE A 159 -1.66 4.63 -17.69
C PHE A 159 -1.90 3.70 -18.88
N VAL A 160 -1.67 2.39 -18.71
CA VAL A 160 -1.95 1.39 -19.75
C VAL A 160 -3.45 1.21 -19.97
N HIS A 161 -4.27 1.49 -18.96
CA HIS A 161 -5.73 1.45 -19.05
C HIS A 161 -6.35 2.71 -19.67
N HIS A 162 -5.56 3.73 -19.99
CA HIS A 162 -6.07 4.92 -20.68
C HIS A 162 -6.51 4.57 -22.12
N LYS A 163 -7.53 5.28 -22.60
CA LYS A 163 -8.07 5.07 -23.95
C LYS A 163 -6.99 5.24 -25.00
N ASN A 164 -6.76 4.20 -25.81
CA ASN A 164 -5.79 4.18 -26.90
C ASN A 164 -4.34 4.47 -26.47
N GLN A 165 -4.01 4.41 -25.16
CA GLN A 165 -2.64 4.57 -24.63
C GLN A 165 -1.89 5.78 -25.25
N THR A 166 -2.58 6.91 -25.44
CA THR A 166 -2.08 8.01 -26.29
C THR A 166 -0.83 8.63 -25.68
N LEU A 167 -0.83 8.90 -24.38
CA LEU A 167 0.34 9.40 -23.66
C LEU A 167 1.57 8.47 -23.84
N LEU A 168 1.39 7.17 -23.58
CA LEU A 168 2.47 6.18 -23.65
C LEU A 168 3.02 6.03 -25.07
N TYR A 169 2.13 6.02 -26.07
CA TYR A 169 2.52 5.99 -27.47
C TYR A 169 3.43 7.16 -27.82
N ASN A 170 3.02 8.38 -27.50
CA ASN A 170 3.78 9.59 -27.85
C ASN A 170 5.11 9.68 -27.07
N LEU A 171 5.11 9.37 -25.77
CA LEU A 171 6.35 9.36 -24.97
C LEU A 171 7.38 8.36 -25.50
N PHE A 172 6.97 7.15 -25.86
CA PHE A 172 7.89 6.15 -26.43
C PHE A 172 8.30 6.46 -27.88
N ASP A 173 7.41 7.03 -28.69
CA ASP A 173 7.74 7.49 -30.05
C ASP A 173 8.80 8.60 -30.02
N ILE A 174 8.67 9.55 -29.09
CA ILE A 174 9.66 10.62 -28.87
C ILE A 174 10.98 10.06 -28.33
N SER A 175 10.92 9.09 -27.40
CA SER A 175 12.12 8.41 -26.92
C SER A 175 12.87 7.69 -28.05
N GLN A 176 12.20 7.31 -29.14
CA GLN A 176 12.82 6.63 -30.28
C GLN A 176 13.33 7.61 -31.36
N SER A 177 12.65 8.76 -31.54
CA SER A 177 12.97 9.71 -32.62
C SER A 177 14.25 10.52 -32.40
N ALA A 178 14.89 10.42 -31.22
CA ALA A 178 16.23 10.94 -30.88
C ALA A 178 16.45 12.46 -31.11
N GLN A 179 15.39 13.23 -31.37
CA GLN A 179 15.45 14.68 -31.61
C GLN A 179 15.63 15.47 -30.31
N THR A 180 14.99 15.02 -29.22
CA THR A 180 15.13 15.58 -27.88
C THR A 180 15.57 14.48 -26.91
N PRO A 181 16.55 14.76 -26.02
CA PRO A 181 17.00 13.79 -25.03
C PRO A 181 15.89 13.56 -24.00
N VAL A 182 15.17 12.45 -24.14
CA VAL A 182 14.02 12.09 -23.29
C VAL A 182 14.23 10.72 -22.71
N THR A 183 14.09 10.60 -21.38
CA THR A 183 14.02 9.31 -20.72
C THR A 183 12.70 9.06 -20.05
N VAL A 184 12.14 7.86 -20.24
CA VAL A 184 10.87 7.44 -19.66
C VAL A 184 11.11 6.26 -18.72
N ILE A 185 10.87 6.45 -17.42
CA ILE A 185 10.94 5.40 -16.41
C ILE A 185 9.53 5.11 -15.91
N GLY A 186 9.03 3.90 -16.15
CA GLY A 186 7.79 3.43 -15.54
C GLY A 186 8.02 2.57 -14.31
N LEU A 187 7.25 2.79 -13.24
CA LEU A 187 7.23 1.97 -12.03
C LEU A 187 5.92 1.18 -12.00
N THR A 188 5.99 -0.14 -11.83
CA THR A 188 4.78 -0.96 -11.68
C THR A 188 4.99 -2.16 -10.75
N CYS A 189 3.90 -2.69 -10.23
CA CYS A 189 3.87 -3.98 -9.54
C CYS A 189 3.35 -5.14 -10.39
N ARG A 190 2.77 -4.88 -11.58
CA ARG A 190 2.34 -5.96 -12.49
C ARG A 190 3.52 -6.53 -13.25
N GLN A 191 3.65 -7.85 -13.22
CA GLN A 191 4.67 -8.58 -13.99
C GLN A 191 4.29 -8.72 -15.47
N ASP A 192 2.99 -8.81 -15.75
CA ASP A 192 2.36 -8.97 -17.07
C ASP A 192 2.14 -7.63 -17.80
N ILE A 193 2.76 -6.55 -17.34
CA ILE A 193 2.53 -5.20 -17.87
C ILE A 193 2.81 -5.07 -19.38
N LEU A 194 3.75 -5.85 -19.92
CA LEU A 194 4.07 -5.85 -21.35
C LEU A 194 2.97 -6.45 -22.24
N GLU A 195 2.08 -7.26 -21.68
CA GLU A 195 0.98 -7.87 -22.42
C GLU A 195 -0.21 -6.92 -22.55
N LEU A 196 -0.33 -5.97 -21.61
CA LEU A 196 -1.36 -4.94 -21.62
C LEU A 196 -1.05 -3.80 -22.60
N LEU A 197 0.22 -3.65 -23.00
CA LEU A 197 0.63 -2.66 -24.00
C LEU A 197 0.11 -3.06 -25.38
N GLU A 198 -0.51 -2.11 -26.09
CA GLU A 198 -0.87 -2.29 -27.49
C GLU A 198 0.37 -2.59 -28.33
N LYS A 199 0.22 -3.39 -29.39
CA LYS A 199 1.34 -3.78 -30.29
C LYS A 199 2.17 -2.59 -30.78
N ARG A 200 1.51 -1.48 -31.11
CA ARG A 200 2.16 -0.24 -31.60
C ARG A 200 2.97 0.51 -30.54
N VAL A 201 2.57 0.40 -29.27
CA VAL A 201 3.25 1.00 -28.11
C VAL A 201 4.41 0.09 -27.69
N LYS A 202 4.14 -1.21 -27.60
CA LYS A 202 5.13 -2.24 -27.25
C LYS A 202 6.33 -2.24 -28.21
N SER A 203 6.10 -2.07 -29.51
CA SER A 203 7.16 -2.01 -30.53
C SER A 203 8.12 -0.83 -30.34
N ARG A 204 7.64 0.29 -29.76
CA ARG A 204 8.41 1.52 -29.53
C ARG A 204 9.14 1.53 -28.19
N PHE A 205 8.77 0.63 -27.29
CA PHE A 205 9.44 0.48 -26.00
C PHE A 205 10.80 -0.20 -26.19
N SER A 206 11.85 0.27 -25.51
CA SER A 206 13.21 -0.28 -25.70
C SER A 206 13.43 -1.67 -25.08
N HIS A 207 12.37 -2.32 -24.59
CA HIS A 207 12.37 -3.65 -23.97
C HIS A 207 13.27 -3.79 -22.73
N ARG A 208 13.72 -2.68 -22.12
CA ARG A 208 14.56 -2.70 -20.91
C ARG A 208 13.71 -2.84 -19.65
N GLN A 209 13.85 -3.98 -18.97
CA GLN A 209 13.13 -4.28 -17.74
C GLN A 209 14.10 -4.48 -16.59
N ILE A 210 13.82 -3.81 -15.48
CA ILE A 210 14.57 -3.92 -14.23
C ILE A 210 13.66 -4.56 -13.21
N TYR A 211 13.92 -5.83 -12.91
CA TYR A 211 13.17 -6.55 -11.89
C TYR A 211 13.74 -6.29 -10.51
N LEU A 212 12.86 -5.81 -9.62
CA LEU A 212 13.12 -5.61 -8.20
C LEU A 212 12.36 -6.66 -7.41
N MET A 213 13.02 -7.79 -7.18
CA MET A 213 12.51 -8.85 -6.32
C MET A 213 13.19 -8.77 -4.96
N ASN A 214 12.44 -9.04 -3.89
CA ASN A 214 12.97 -9.10 -2.53
C ASN A 214 13.73 -10.42 -2.36
N SER A 215 14.99 -10.47 -2.77
CA SER A 215 15.86 -11.66 -2.70
C SER A 215 16.61 -11.79 -1.38
N PHE A 216 16.08 -11.20 -0.30
CA PHE A 216 16.76 -11.19 1.00
C PHE A 216 16.64 -12.54 1.70
N ASP A 217 17.76 -13.03 2.22
CA ASP A 217 17.76 -14.12 3.20
C ASP A 217 17.35 -13.61 4.59
N PHE A 218 16.87 -14.50 5.45
CA PHE A 218 16.53 -14.14 6.83
C PHE A 218 17.71 -13.51 7.59
N LYS A 219 18.94 -13.98 7.34
CA LYS A 219 20.16 -13.37 7.90
C LYS A 219 20.35 -11.92 7.44
N GLN A 220 20.06 -11.63 6.18
CA GLN A 220 20.10 -10.27 5.64
C GLN A 220 18.96 -9.42 6.23
N TYR A 221 17.78 -10.00 6.42
CA TYR A 221 16.64 -9.34 7.04
C TYR A 221 16.95 -8.89 8.49
N ILE A 222 17.60 -9.72 9.30
CA ILE A 222 18.08 -9.33 10.64
C ILE A 222 19.12 -8.21 10.55
N ARG A 223 20.01 -8.23 9.55
CA ARG A 223 20.97 -7.14 9.33
C ARG A 223 20.24 -5.83 9.00
N ILE A 224 19.21 -5.87 8.16
CA ILE A 224 18.39 -4.69 7.85
C ILE A 224 17.70 -4.18 9.11
N PHE A 225 17.09 -5.05 9.92
CA PHE A 225 16.52 -4.68 11.22
C PHE A 225 17.53 -3.91 12.10
N LYS A 226 18.77 -4.41 12.21
CA LYS A 226 19.85 -3.72 12.95
C LYS A 226 20.16 -2.36 12.37
N GLU A 227 20.39 -2.29 11.06
CA GLU A 227 20.78 -1.05 10.40
C GLU A 227 19.67 0.02 10.48
N GLN A 228 18.40 -0.38 10.38
CA GLN A 228 17.25 0.54 10.48
C GLN A 228 17.08 1.13 11.88
N LEU A 229 17.35 0.36 12.94
CA LEU A 229 17.29 0.86 14.32
C LEU A 229 18.57 1.57 14.77
N SER A 230 19.72 1.30 14.15
CA SER A 230 21.01 1.87 14.57
C SER A 230 21.10 3.38 14.36
N LEU A 231 21.75 4.07 15.30
CA LEU A 231 22.02 5.51 15.21
C LEU A 231 23.33 5.76 14.44
N PRO A 232 23.37 6.78 13.55
CA PRO A 232 24.57 7.13 12.79
C PRO A 232 25.65 7.73 13.70
N ALA A 233 26.90 7.71 13.23
CA ALA A 233 28.06 8.22 13.97
C ALA A 233 28.01 9.74 14.23
N GLY A 234 27.26 10.51 13.44
CA GLY A 234 27.08 11.96 13.64
C GLY A 234 25.99 12.36 14.64
N PHE A 235 25.61 11.47 15.56
CA PHE A 235 24.58 11.76 16.56
C PHE A 235 25.18 12.62 17.71
N PRO A 236 24.48 13.67 18.20
CA PRO A 236 25.04 14.60 19.18
C PRO A 236 25.54 13.95 20.48
N ASP A 237 24.85 12.91 20.96
CA ASP A 237 25.24 12.17 22.17
C ASP A 237 25.88 10.81 21.80
N GLU A 238 27.18 10.81 21.52
CA GLU A 238 27.95 9.59 21.23
C GLU A 238 27.81 8.46 22.28
N PRO A 239 27.90 8.70 23.61
CA PRO A 239 27.79 7.61 24.59
C PRO A 239 26.40 6.98 24.60
N PHE A 240 25.36 7.79 24.36
CA PHE A 240 24.00 7.29 24.21
C PHE A 240 23.85 6.48 22.92
N ALA A 241 24.40 6.96 21.81
CA ALA A 241 24.36 6.26 20.52
C ALA A 241 25.04 4.89 20.59
N GLN A 242 26.18 4.78 21.28
CA GLN A 242 26.85 3.51 21.53
C GLN A 242 26.00 2.58 22.41
N LYS A 243 25.45 3.09 23.52
CA LYS A 243 24.56 2.31 24.40
C LYS A 243 23.33 1.78 23.65
N TRP A 244 22.73 2.62 22.82
CA TRP A 244 21.60 2.27 21.97
C TRP A 244 21.97 1.20 20.95
N ASN A 245 23.06 1.40 20.20
CA ASN A 245 23.50 0.45 19.18
C ASN A 245 23.87 -0.91 19.78
N ASN A 246 24.48 -0.94 20.97
CA ASN A 246 24.74 -2.18 21.71
C ASN A 246 23.44 -2.88 22.10
N ASN A 247 22.44 -2.13 22.60
CA ASN A 247 21.13 -2.69 22.91
C ASN A 247 20.44 -3.29 21.67
N VAL A 248 20.48 -2.61 20.53
CA VAL A 248 19.95 -3.13 19.25
C VAL A 248 20.68 -4.41 18.81
N GLN A 249 22.00 -4.51 19.05
CA GLN A 249 22.73 -5.74 18.80
C GLN A 249 22.26 -6.88 19.71
N HIS A 250 22.05 -6.64 21.01
CA HIS A 250 21.51 -7.65 21.92
C HIS A 250 20.11 -8.11 21.50
N LEU A 251 19.21 -7.19 21.14
CA LEU A 251 17.86 -7.51 20.67
C LEU A 251 17.85 -8.40 19.42
N SER A 252 18.83 -8.22 18.53
CA SER A 252 18.91 -9.03 17.32
C SER A 252 19.26 -10.51 17.54
N VAL A 253 19.86 -10.82 18.70
CA VAL A 253 20.27 -12.17 19.09
C VAL A 253 19.22 -12.82 19.98
N ASP A 254 18.32 -12.03 20.58
CA ASP A 254 17.23 -12.52 21.40
C ASP A 254 16.30 -13.44 20.60
N LYS A 255 16.05 -14.64 21.13
CA LYS A 255 15.20 -15.66 20.51
C LYS A 255 13.77 -15.17 20.30
N THR A 256 13.22 -14.41 21.26
CA THR A 256 11.85 -13.90 21.17
C THR A 256 11.69 -12.93 20.00
N VAL A 257 12.68 -12.04 19.83
CA VAL A 257 12.73 -11.08 18.72
C VAL A 257 12.97 -11.80 17.39
N GLN A 258 13.85 -12.80 17.36
CA GLN A 258 14.08 -13.62 16.15
C GLN A 258 12.81 -14.36 15.72
N ASP A 259 12.07 -14.96 16.65
CA ASP A 259 10.80 -15.64 16.36
C ASP A 259 9.75 -14.66 15.80
N ILE A 260 9.67 -13.43 16.34
CA ILE A 260 8.80 -12.37 15.82
C ILE A 260 9.20 -11.98 14.40
N LEU A 261 10.49 -11.71 14.16
CA LEU A 261 11.02 -11.32 12.86
C LEU A 261 10.92 -12.46 11.83
N GLN A 262 11.10 -13.71 12.24
CA GLN A 262 10.98 -14.88 11.37
C GLN A 262 9.54 -15.08 10.93
N ASN A 263 8.60 -14.97 11.87
CA ASN A 263 7.18 -14.96 11.54
C ASN A 263 6.87 -13.83 10.57
N LEU A 264 7.31 -12.60 10.83
CA LEU A 264 7.08 -11.48 9.92
C LEU A 264 7.68 -11.76 8.53
N PHE A 265 8.90 -12.29 8.46
CA PHE A 265 9.58 -12.63 7.22
C PHE A 265 8.85 -13.74 6.42
N HIS A 266 8.27 -14.73 7.09
CA HIS A 266 7.48 -15.78 6.44
C HIS A 266 6.15 -15.24 5.88
N HIS A 267 5.51 -14.30 6.57
CA HIS A 267 4.25 -13.70 6.12
C HIS A 267 4.47 -12.63 5.04
N SER A 268 5.43 -11.74 5.29
CA SER A 268 5.71 -10.57 4.48
C SER A 268 7.22 -10.44 4.26
N LYS A 269 7.69 -10.76 3.05
CA LYS A 269 9.10 -10.60 2.66
C LYS A 269 9.43 -9.16 2.25
N ASP A 270 8.73 -8.16 2.78
CA ASP A 270 8.93 -6.74 2.43
C ASP A 270 9.48 -5.93 3.61
N LEU A 271 10.14 -4.82 3.27
CA LEU A 271 10.75 -3.93 4.26
C LEU A 271 9.73 -2.96 4.85
N ARG A 272 8.59 -2.76 4.20
CA ARG A 272 7.55 -1.84 4.66
C ARG A 272 6.84 -2.38 5.90
N SER A 273 6.49 -3.67 5.91
CA SER A 273 5.95 -4.30 7.11
C SER A 273 6.95 -4.31 8.27
N LEU A 274 8.25 -4.48 7.99
CA LEU A 274 9.29 -4.29 8.99
C LEU A 274 9.27 -2.86 9.55
N HIS A 275 9.25 -1.84 8.70
CA HIS A 275 9.23 -0.45 9.13
C HIS A 275 8.00 -0.13 9.98
N LEU A 276 6.83 -0.68 9.64
CA LEU A 276 5.61 -0.50 10.43
C LEU A 276 5.75 -1.13 11.82
N LEU A 277 6.24 -2.36 11.92
CA LEU A 277 6.52 -3.00 13.21
C LEU A 277 7.50 -2.18 14.06
N LEU A 278 8.59 -1.72 13.45
CA LEU A 278 9.60 -0.89 14.12
C LEU A 278 9.02 0.45 14.56
N MET A 279 8.15 1.06 13.76
CA MET A 279 7.51 2.33 14.09
C MET A 279 6.63 2.17 15.34
N LEU A 280 5.83 1.11 15.40
CA LEU A 280 5.00 0.79 16.58
C LEU A 280 5.83 0.54 17.84
N ALA A 281 6.96 -0.17 17.72
CA ALA A 281 7.87 -0.36 18.84
C ALA A 281 8.54 0.95 19.29
N VAL A 282 8.97 1.79 18.33
CA VAL A 282 9.61 3.08 18.60
C VAL A 282 8.63 4.10 19.21
N SER A 283 7.32 3.98 18.94
CA SER A 283 6.32 4.85 19.57
C SER A 283 6.15 4.62 21.07
N ASN A 284 6.48 3.44 21.59
CA ASN A 284 6.40 3.12 23.01
C ASN A 284 7.58 3.66 23.84
N ILE A 285 8.64 4.13 23.16
CA ILE A 285 9.81 4.71 23.81
C ILE A 285 9.43 6.06 24.43
N THR A 286 9.78 6.27 25.69
CA THR A 286 9.53 7.53 26.40
C THR A 286 10.76 7.94 27.20
N VAL A 287 10.71 9.08 27.90
CA VAL A 287 11.81 9.51 28.77
C VAL A 287 12.05 8.51 29.91
N HIS A 288 10.98 7.86 30.40
CA HIS A 288 11.05 6.83 31.44
C HIS A 288 11.45 5.45 30.91
N HIS A 289 11.27 5.22 29.59
CA HIS A 289 11.63 3.99 28.91
C HIS A 289 12.50 4.29 27.67
N PRO A 290 13.80 4.58 27.85
CA PRO A 290 14.64 5.17 26.81
C PRO A 290 15.22 4.16 25.80
N LEU A 291 15.13 2.86 26.07
CA LEU A 291 15.69 1.79 25.23
C LEU A 291 14.58 0.85 24.78
N ILE A 292 14.69 0.33 23.56
CA ILE A 292 13.77 -0.71 23.06
C ILE A 292 14.05 -2.02 23.81
N THR A 293 12.99 -2.72 24.19
CA THR A 293 13.05 -4.05 24.80
C THR A 293 12.34 -5.08 23.92
N ALA A 294 12.58 -6.36 24.18
CA ALA A 294 11.90 -7.45 23.49
C ALA A 294 10.38 -7.43 23.73
N SER A 295 9.92 -6.98 24.91
CA SER A 295 8.50 -6.81 25.21
C SER A 295 7.82 -5.76 24.33
N ASP A 296 8.51 -4.68 23.99
CA ASP A 296 7.94 -3.63 23.10
C ASP A 296 7.72 -4.17 21.69
N LEU A 297 8.68 -4.94 21.17
CA LEU A 297 8.56 -5.59 19.86
C LEU A 297 7.47 -6.66 19.85
N HIS A 298 7.31 -7.39 20.96
CA HIS A 298 6.24 -8.36 21.12
C HIS A 298 4.86 -7.70 21.18
N GLU A 299 4.70 -6.60 21.91
CA GLU A 299 3.47 -5.82 21.95
C GLU A 299 3.14 -5.20 20.58
N ALA A 300 4.14 -4.61 19.92
CA ALA A 300 4.01 -4.09 18.56
C ALA A 300 3.61 -5.20 17.57
N SER A 301 4.17 -6.39 17.71
CA SER A 301 3.80 -7.55 16.90
C SER A 301 2.37 -8.01 17.19
N LYS A 302 1.87 -7.90 18.42
CA LYS A 302 0.47 -8.19 18.74
C LYS A 302 -0.46 -7.19 18.06
N GLN A 303 -0.16 -5.89 18.17
CA GLN A 303 -0.92 -4.83 17.51
C GLN A 303 -0.95 -5.00 15.99
N TYR A 304 0.19 -5.33 15.37
CA TYR A 304 0.29 -5.58 13.93
C TYR A 304 -0.55 -6.78 13.47
N ARG A 305 -0.68 -7.82 14.31
CA ARG A 305 -1.42 -9.06 13.99
C ARG A 305 -2.89 -9.02 14.42
N MET A 306 -3.38 -7.91 14.98
CA MET A 306 -4.77 -7.84 15.41
C MET A 306 -5.71 -8.07 14.23
N ASP A 307 -6.61 -9.03 14.38
CA ASP A 307 -7.68 -9.25 13.41
C ASP A 307 -8.71 -8.13 13.54
N SER A 308 -8.83 -7.33 12.49
CA SER A 308 -9.76 -6.20 12.44
C SER A 308 -11.22 -6.67 12.56
N LYS A 309 -11.58 -7.82 11.97
CA LYS A 309 -12.94 -8.36 12.09
C LYS A 309 -13.24 -8.81 13.51
N ALA A 310 -12.31 -9.52 14.15
CA ALA A 310 -12.48 -9.94 15.55
C ALA A 310 -12.66 -8.74 16.49
N ASN A 311 -11.90 -7.65 16.27
CA ASN A 311 -12.07 -6.41 17.04
C ASN A 311 -13.44 -5.74 16.82
N ILE A 312 -13.96 -5.76 15.59
CA ILE A 312 -15.32 -5.25 15.30
C ILE A 312 -16.35 -6.10 16.05
N VAL A 313 -16.21 -7.44 16.03
CA VAL A 313 -17.11 -8.35 16.74
C VAL A 313 -17.11 -8.11 18.25
N HIS A 314 -15.96 -7.78 18.83
CA HIS A 314 -15.85 -7.43 20.25
C HIS A 314 -16.65 -6.17 20.62
N GLY A 315 -16.89 -5.25 19.67
CA GLY A 315 -17.67 -4.02 19.88
C GLY A 315 -19.19 -4.18 19.68
N LEU A 316 -19.66 -5.36 19.25
CA LEU A 316 -21.08 -5.59 18.99
C LEU A 316 -21.89 -5.66 20.27
N SER A 317 -23.17 -5.35 20.19
CA SER A 317 -24.13 -5.58 21.27
C SER A 317 -24.42 -7.08 21.44
N VAL A 318 -24.91 -7.47 22.62
CA VAL A 318 -25.31 -8.86 22.89
C VAL A 318 -26.38 -9.35 21.89
N LEU A 319 -27.30 -8.48 21.48
CA LEU A 319 -28.31 -8.82 20.47
C LEU A 319 -27.67 -9.18 19.13
N GLU A 320 -26.74 -8.35 18.65
CA GLU A 320 -26.03 -8.59 17.40
C GLU A 320 -25.17 -9.85 17.45
N ILE A 321 -24.54 -10.12 18.59
CA ILE A 321 -23.81 -11.37 18.81
C ILE A 321 -24.74 -12.58 18.74
N CYS A 322 -25.92 -12.51 19.35
CA CYS A 322 -26.92 -13.56 19.24
C CYS A 322 -27.34 -13.79 17.78
N LEU A 323 -27.48 -12.73 16.99
CA LEU A 323 -27.77 -12.87 15.56
C LEU A 323 -26.60 -13.49 14.79
N VAL A 324 -25.35 -13.13 15.10
CA VAL A 324 -24.16 -13.78 14.51
C VAL A 324 -24.09 -15.26 14.88
N ILE A 325 -24.45 -15.64 16.11
CA ILE A 325 -24.53 -17.05 16.53
C ILE A 325 -25.66 -17.78 15.80
N ALA A 326 -26.83 -17.17 15.63
CA ALA A 326 -27.91 -17.74 14.81
C ALA A 326 -27.43 -17.99 13.36
N MET A 327 -26.75 -17.01 12.75
CA MET A 327 -26.17 -17.16 11.41
C MET A 327 -25.12 -18.26 11.34
N LYS A 328 -24.26 -18.38 12.37
CA LYS A 328 -23.30 -19.47 12.50
C LYS A 328 -24.01 -20.83 12.53
N HIS A 329 -25.05 -20.98 13.33
CA HIS A 329 -25.81 -22.24 13.39
C HIS A 329 -26.48 -22.55 12.05
N LEU A 330 -27.03 -21.56 11.36
CA LEU A 330 -27.59 -21.77 10.02
C LEU A 330 -26.50 -22.22 9.03
N ASN A 331 -25.32 -21.61 9.07
CA ASN A 331 -24.19 -22.06 8.25
C ASN A 331 -23.75 -23.49 8.58
N ASP A 332 -23.71 -23.85 9.87
CA ASP A 332 -23.32 -25.19 10.33
C ASP A 332 -24.37 -26.25 9.92
N VAL A 333 -25.66 -25.92 10.01
CA VAL A 333 -26.78 -26.82 9.69
C VAL A 333 -26.99 -26.98 8.18
N TYR A 334 -26.87 -25.90 7.42
CA TYR A 334 -27.11 -25.88 5.97
C TYR A 334 -25.81 -25.87 5.16
N GLU A 335 -24.69 -26.31 5.72
CA GLU A 335 -23.39 -26.46 5.04
C GLU A 335 -22.93 -25.22 4.25
N GLY A 336 -23.17 -24.02 4.80
CA GLY A 336 -22.75 -22.75 4.20
C GLY A 336 -23.67 -22.18 3.11
N GLU A 337 -24.87 -22.75 2.93
CA GLU A 337 -25.94 -22.14 2.13
C GLU A 337 -26.39 -20.79 2.72
N PRO A 338 -26.83 -19.86 1.87
CA PRO A 338 -27.24 -18.53 2.33
C PRO A 338 -28.56 -18.55 3.08
N PHE A 339 -28.72 -17.56 3.95
CA PHE A 339 -29.89 -17.39 4.80
C PHE A 339 -30.53 -16.01 4.58
N ASN A 340 -31.82 -15.89 4.87
CA ASN A 340 -32.53 -14.61 4.91
C ASN A 340 -32.77 -14.16 6.36
N PHE A 341 -33.28 -12.93 6.54
CA PHE A 341 -33.54 -12.40 7.88
C PHE A 341 -34.55 -13.25 8.66
N GLN A 342 -35.57 -13.79 7.99
CA GLN A 342 -36.61 -14.58 8.65
C GLN A 342 -36.07 -15.90 9.23
N MET A 343 -35.13 -16.56 8.53
CA MET A 343 -34.44 -17.76 9.03
C MET A 343 -33.62 -17.45 10.28
N VAL A 344 -32.85 -16.35 10.25
CA VAL A 344 -32.04 -15.89 11.39
C VAL A 344 -32.95 -15.53 12.57
N TYR A 345 -34.04 -14.81 12.32
CA TYR A 345 -35.02 -14.44 13.34
C TYR A 345 -35.68 -15.68 13.97
N ASN A 346 -36.06 -16.67 13.16
CA ASN A 346 -36.63 -17.92 13.67
C ASN A 346 -35.65 -18.68 14.57
N GLU A 347 -34.37 -18.76 14.18
CA GLU A 347 -33.34 -19.42 14.99
C GLU A 347 -33.04 -18.66 16.29
N PHE A 348 -33.04 -17.32 16.23
CA PHE A 348 -32.95 -16.46 17.41
C PHE A 348 -34.17 -16.63 18.35
N GLN A 349 -35.37 -16.77 17.80
CA GLN A 349 -36.59 -17.04 18.58
C GLN A 349 -36.53 -18.40 19.28
N LYS A 350 -35.99 -19.44 18.63
CA LYS A 350 -35.76 -20.75 19.29
C LYS A 350 -34.85 -20.61 20.52
N PHE A 351 -33.87 -19.73 20.49
CA PHE A 351 -33.02 -19.43 21.65
C PHE A 351 -33.80 -18.75 22.77
N ILE A 352 -34.60 -17.72 22.46
CA ILE A 352 -35.40 -16.99 23.47
C ILE A 352 -36.43 -17.90 24.15
N GLN A 353 -37.14 -18.71 23.37
CA GLN A 353 -38.25 -19.55 23.84
C GLN A 353 -37.81 -20.65 24.83
N ARG A 354 -36.51 -20.98 24.90
CA ARG A 354 -35.96 -21.96 25.83
C ARG A 354 -36.03 -21.52 27.29
N LYS A 355 -36.19 -20.23 27.59
CA LYS A 355 -36.30 -19.73 28.98
C LYS A 355 -37.47 -18.76 29.13
N ALA A 356 -38.38 -19.07 30.06
CA ALA A 356 -39.58 -18.27 30.36
C ALA A 356 -39.29 -16.84 30.84
N HIS A 357 -38.05 -16.52 31.24
CA HIS A 357 -37.59 -15.19 31.67
C HIS A 357 -36.32 -14.75 30.93
N CYS A 358 -36.33 -14.78 29.60
CA CYS A 358 -35.22 -14.28 28.80
C CYS A 358 -35.27 -12.73 28.72
N MET A 359 -34.22 -12.05 29.19
CA MET A 359 -34.06 -10.58 29.06
C MET A 359 -33.86 -10.10 27.61
N TYR A 360 -33.85 -11.03 26.65
CA TYR A 360 -33.53 -10.80 25.25
C TYR A 360 -34.75 -10.82 24.32
N ASN A 361 -35.97 -10.75 24.87
CA ASN A 361 -37.18 -10.67 24.06
C ASN A 361 -37.35 -9.25 23.50
N PHE A 362 -36.78 -9.00 22.32
CA PHE A 362 -36.90 -7.74 21.60
C PHE A 362 -37.94 -7.82 20.50
N GLU A 363 -38.61 -6.71 20.21
CA GLU A 363 -39.56 -6.61 19.10
C GLU A 363 -38.84 -6.83 17.74
N LYS A 364 -39.53 -7.45 16.78
CA LYS A 364 -39.00 -7.72 15.43
C LYS A 364 -38.31 -6.51 14.77
N PRO A 365 -38.82 -5.26 14.85
CA PRO A 365 -38.15 -4.09 14.29
C PRO A 365 -36.78 -3.78 14.92
N VAL A 366 -36.62 -4.04 16.23
CA VAL A 366 -35.34 -3.85 16.94
C VAL A 366 -34.32 -4.88 16.46
N VAL A 367 -34.75 -6.13 16.29
CA VAL A 367 -33.90 -7.22 15.74
C VAL A 367 -33.53 -6.93 14.29
N MET A 368 -34.46 -6.41 13.50
CA MET A 368 -34.19 -5.99 12.11
C MET A 368 -33.17 -4.84 12.07
N LYS A 369 -33.27 -3.86 12.98
CA LYS A 369 -32.29 -2.77 13.07
C LYS A 369 -30.88 -3.27 13.42
N ALA A 370 -30.78 -4.24 14.34
CA ALA A 370 -29.50 -4.88 14.67
C ALA A 370 -28.94 -5.66 13.47
N PHE A 371 -29.78 -6.37 12.72
CA PHE A 371 -29.39 -7.05 11.48
C PHE A 371 -28.92 -6.07 10.39
N GLU A 372 -29.61 -4.94 10.21
CA GLU A 372 -29.18 -3.88 9.29
C GLU A 372 -27.84 -3.26 9.70
N HIS A 373 -27.57 -3.14 11.00
CA HIS A 373 -26.26 -2.67 11.47
C HIS A 373 -25.15 -3.69 11.15
N LEU A 374 -25.39 -5.00 11.26
CA LEU A 374 -24.43 -6.03 10.83
C LEU A 374 -24.13 -5.97 9.33
N LEU A 375 -25.11 -5.61 8.49
CA LEU A 375 -24.91 -5.35 7.07
C LEU A 375 -24.08 -4.08 6.84
N GLN A 376 -24.35 -3.02 7.61
CA GLN A 376 -23.59 -1.76 7.53
C GLN A 376 -22.12 -1.95 7.93
N LEU A 377 -21.83 -2.86 8.86
CA LEU A 377 -20.47 -3.24 9.26
C LEU A 377 -19.79 -4.23 8.30
N GLU A 378 -20.46 -4.64 7.21
CA GLU A 378 -19.99 -5.64 6.25
C GLU A 378 -19.60 -6.99 6.90
N LEU A 379 -20.19 -7.32 8.05
CA LEU A 379 -20.05 -8.65 8.66
C LEU A 379 -20.96 -9.67 7.97
N VAL A 380 -22.00 -9.18 7.31
CA VAL A 380 -22.95 -9.92 6.49
C VAL A 380 -23.06 -9.24 5.14
N LYS A 381 -23.17 -10.01 4.05
CA LYS A 381 -23.26 -9.46 2.70
C LYS A 381 -24.36 -10.14 1.87
N PRO A 382 -25.17 -9.38 1.10
CA PRO A 382 -26.11 -9.97 0.16
C PRO A 382 -25.37 -10.66 -0.99
N ILE A 383 -25.88 -11.81 -1.42
CA ILE A 383 -25.34 -12.50 -2.60
C ILE A 383 -25.65 -11.71 -3.87
N GLU A 384 -26.87 -11.18 -3.95
CA GLU A 384 -27.32 -10.40 -5.09
C GLU A 384 -27.29 -8.89 -4.78
N ARG A 385 -27.02 -8.08 -5.79
CA ARG A 385 -27.19 -6.63 -5.63
C ARG A 385 -28.68 -6.36 -5.38
N PRO A 386 -29.03 -5.63 -4.32
CA PRO A 386 -30.44 -5.39 -3.99
C PRO A 386 -31.12 -4.71 -5.18
N SER A 387 -32.10 -5.39 -5.77
CA SER A 387 -32.99 -4.77 -6.75
C SER A 387 -33.91 -3.79 -6.01
N VAL A 388 -34.33 -2.69 -6.66
CA VAL A 388 -35.25 -1.70 -6.07
C VAL A 388 -36.59 -2.32 -5.61
N ARG A 389 -36.89 -3.56 -6.04
CA ARG A 389 -38.17 -4.24 -5.81
C ARG A 389 -38.12 -5.35 -4.75
N THR A 390 -36.95 -5.74 -4.25
CA THR A 390 -36.85 -6.84 -3.27
C THR A 390 -36.98 -6.32 -1.85
N GLN A 391 -37.94 -6.85 -1.08
CA GLN A 391 -38.06 -6.55 0.34
C GLN A 391 -36.81 -7.03 1.09
N ARG A 392 -36.24 -6.17 1.94
CA ARG A 392 -34.95 -6.41 2.61
C ARG A 392 -34.93 -7.68 3.47
N GLU A 393 -36.07 -8.07 4.04
CA GLU A 393 -36.20 -9.26 4.90
C GLU A 393 -35.99 -10.59 4.14
N TYR A 394 -36.21 -10.61 2.83
CA TYR A 394 -36.16 -11.83 2.00
C TYR A 394 -34.89 -11.92 1.14
N LEU A 395 -33.99 -10.96 1.26
CA LEU A 395 -32.70 -11.03 0.58
C LEU A 395 -31.86 -12.15 1.17
N LEU A 396 -31.27 -12.96 0.30
CA LEU A 396 -30.32 -14.00 0.67
C LEU A 396 -28.96 -13.36 0.97
N MET A 397 -28.44 -13.71 2.14
CA MET A 397 -27.25 -13.12 2.75
C MET A 397 -26.25 -14.21 3.12
N LYS A 398 -24.98 -13.83 3.19
CA LYS A 398 -23.88 -14.68 3.63
C LYS A 398 -23.10 -14.02 4.76
N LEU A 399 -22.77 -14.81 5.78
CA LEU A 399 -21.88 -14.39 6.87
C LEU A 399 -20.43 -14.30 6.38
N LEU A 400 -19.74 -13.21 6.70
CA LEU A 400 -18.33 -12.97 6.33
C LEU A 400 -17.36 -13.16 7.51
N LEU A 401 -17.78 -13.94 8.50
CA LEU A 401 -16.99 -14.32 9.68
C LEU A 401 -16.75 -15.83 9.68
N ASP A 402 -15.53 -16.22 10.01
CA ASP A 402 -15.18 -17.62 10.22
C ASP A 402 -15.63 -18.09 11.60
N ASN A 403 -15.95 -19.38 11.73
CA ASN A 403 -16.37 -19.96 13.01
C ASN A 403 -15.33 -19.75 14.12
N ASN A 404 -14.04 -19.83 13.79
CA ASN A 404 -12.96 -19.57 14.74
C ASN A 404 -12.96 -18.12 15.23
N GLN A 405 -13.16 -17.15 14.32
CA GLN A 405 -13.24 -15.73 14.69
C GLN A 405 -14.40 -15.44 15.64
N ILE A 406 -15.55 -16.08 15.43
CA ILE A 406 -16.73 -15.95 16.29
C ILE A 406 -16.44 -16.53 17.67
N MET A 407 -15.88 -17.75 17.73
CA MET A 407 -15.60 -18.43 18.99
C MET A 407 -14.51 -17.71 19.80
N ASP A 408 -13.45 -17.24 19.14
CA ASP A 408 -12.37 -16.48 19.78
C ASP A 408 -12.88 -15.14 20.29
N ALA A 409 -13.72 -14.44 19.51
CA ALA A 409 -14.32 -13.18 19.94
C ALA A 409 -15.24 -13.38 21.16
N LEU A 410 -16.03 -14.47 21.22
CA LEU A 410 -16.89 -14.79 22.35
C LEU A 410 -16.12 -15.10 23.63
N GLN A 411 -14.92 -15.68 23.54
CA GLN A 411 -14.07 -15.93 24.71
C GLN A 411 -13.62 -14.62 25.35
N VAL A 412 -13.24 -13.64 24.53
CA VAL A 412 -12.68 -12.35 24.96
C VAL A 412 -13.77 -11.29 25.22
N TYR A 413 -15.01 -11.51 24.75
CA TYR A 413 -16.10 -10.54 24.87
C TYR A 413 -16.43 -10.16 26.33
N PRO A 414 -16.45 -8.86 26.66
CA PRO A 414 -16.65 -8.39 28.03
C PRO A 414 -18.07 -8.67 28.49
N ASN A 415 -18.22 -9.26 29.67
CA ASN A 415 -19.53 -9.56 30.27
C ASN A 415 -20.46 -10.40 29.36
N CYS A 416 -19.89 -11.28 28.53
CA CYS A 416 -20.69 -12.19 27.71
C CYS A 416 -21.59 -13.06 28.61
N PRO A 417 -22.93 -13.00 28.46
CA PRO A 417 -23.84 -13.82 29.25
C PRO A 417 -23.53 -15.31 29.06
N THR A 418 -23.54 -16.07 30.15
CA THR A 418 -23.21 -17.51 30.13
C THR A 418 -24.12 -18.29 29.19
N ASP A 419 -25.38 -17.88 29.09
CA ASP A 419 -26.39 -18.49 28.22
C ASP A 419 -26.02 -18.36 26.74
N VAL A 420 -25.47 -17.21 26.35
CA VAL A 420 -25.05 -16.94 24.97
C VAL A 420 -23.81 -17.76 24.63
N LYS A 421 -22.85 -17.89 25.57
CA LYS A 421 -21.68 -18.76 25.41
C LYS A 421 -22.06 -20.23 25.25
N GLN A 422 -22.96 -20.72 26.10
CA GLN A 422 -23.47 -22.09 26.02
C GLN A 422 -24.17 -22.34 24.69
N TRP A 423 -24.99 -21.39 24.23
CA TRP A 423 -25.67 -21.50 22.95
C TRP A 423 -24.69 -21.53 21.76
N ALA A 424 -23.67 -20.67 21.75
CA ALA A 424 -22.65 -20.68 20.69
C ALA A 424 -21.87 -21.99 20.57
N THR A 425 -21.62 -22.66 21.70
CA THR A 425 -20.97 -23.99 21.73
C THR A 425 -21.92 -25.13 21.40
N SER A 426 -23.24 -24.92 21.45
CA SER A 426 -24.24 -25.93 21.17
C SER A 426 -24.43 -26.11 19.66
N SER A 427 -23.35 -26.40 18.93
CA SER A 427 -23.40 -26.49 17.47
C SER A 427 -24.11 -27.73 16.95
N LEU A 428 -24.55 -28.69 17.78
CA LEU A 428 -24.95 -30.01 17.24
C LEU A 428 -25.86 -30.92 18.09
N SER A 429 -26.57 -30.46 19.11
CA SER A 429 -27.28 -31.39 20.02
C SER A 429 -28.79 -31.28 20.13
N TRP A 430 -29.54 -30.64 19.23
CA TRP A 430 -31.00 -30.53 19.43
C TRP A 430 -31.81 -30.42 18.13
N LEU A 431 -31.66 -31.42 17.24
CA LEU A 431 -32.74 -31.80 16.33
C LEU A 431 -33.82 -32.56 17.11
#